data_AF-A0A957YN98-F1
#
_entry.id   AF-A0A957YN98-F1
#
_cell.length_a   1.000
_cell.length_b   1.000
_cell.length_c   1.000
_cell.angle_alpha   90.00
_cell.angle_beta   90.00
_cell.angle_gamma   90.00
#
_symmetry.space_group_name_H-M   'P 1'
#
loop_
_entity.id
_entity.type
_entity.pdbx_description
1 polymer ?
#
loop_
_entity_poly.entity_id
_entity_poly.type
_entity_poly.pdbx_seq_one_letter_code
_entity_poly.pdbx_strand_id
1 'polypeptide(L)'
;MPNPESWLCWKAGCSDELPVRFGGGWAETYTKMVQRAALPPYVDCLFVQQEGFHRPSDFTPLMNAIEEKTGIPIALEGVFKWVAFLASKRDARVPVPNQYFGAFQDGTLKYRGIELRRRDTTLWVRKIQLKALEVLAGANTPHEFADRIPDGMALVEGARRELGTGRVPLDELIVRQKLSRTLDGYKSPSPAARAALQLQSKGRQLAPGQSMEFLFARNASGVHAWELDETLDPGRLDTKRYFRLLDRAIQTLLDPCRQLIIPDILF
;
A
#
# COMPACT_ATOMS: atom_id res chain seq x y z
N MET A 1 -33.81 0.03 3.21
CA MET A 1 -32.42 0.37 3.55
C MET A 1 -31.57 -0.07 2.37
N PRO A 2 -30.98 0.85 1.57
CA PRO A 2 -30.29 0.43 0.36
C PRO A 2 -28.87 -0.06 0.67
N ASN A 3 -28.47 -1.05 -0.12
CA ASN A 3 -27.30 -1.92 -0.07
C ASN A 3 -25.99 -1.12 -0.34
N PRO A 4 -24.81 -1.50 0.18
CA PRO A 4 -23.59 -0.72 0.00
C PRO A 4 -23.01 -0.86 -1.40
N GLU A 5 -22.52 0.26 -1.86
CA GLU A 5 -22.15 0.62 -3.23
C GLU A 5 -20.87 -0.09 -3.72
N SER A 6 -20.83 -0.39 -5.02
CA SER A 6 -19.66 -0.99 -5.69
C SER A 6 -18.75 0.09 -6.30
N TRP A 7 -17.44 -0.12 -6.30
CA TRP A 7 -16.41 0.77 -6.89
C TRP A 7 -15.76 0.10 -8.11
N LEU A 8 -15.04 0.78 -9.01
CA LEU A 8 -14.35 0.12 -10.15
C LEU A 8 -12.97 0.68 -10.40
N CYS A 9 -12.07 -0.14 -10.97
CA CYS A 9 -10.79 0.28 -11.55
C CYS A 9 -10.68 -0.24 -12.98
N TRP A 10 -10.16 0.59 -13.88
CA TRP A 10 -9.87 0.27 -15.28
C TRP A 10 -8.41 0.54 -15.57
N LYS A 11 -7.78 -0.12 -16.54
CA LYS A 11 -6.42 0.22 -16.98
C LYS A 11 -6.42 0.58 -18.48
N ALA A 12 -5.97 1.78 -18.85
CA ALA A 12 -5.74 2.21 -20.22
C ALA A 12 -4.41 1.68 -20.75
N GLY A 13 -4.40 1.26 -22.01
CA GLY A 13 -3.18 0.98 -22.77
C GLY A 13 -2.42 2.28 -23.07
N CYS A 14 -1.10 2.20 -23.03
CA CYS A 14 -0.16 3.31 -23.17
C CYS A 14 -0.35 4.08 -24.50
N SER A 15 -0.59 5.39 -24.44
CA SER A 15 -0.23 6.35 -25.49
C SER A 15 -0.24 7.77 -24.92
N ASP A 16 0.76 8.53 -25.31
CA ASP A 16 1.09 9.88 -24.86
C ASP A 16 -0.02 10.92 -25.13
N GLU A 17 -0.15 11.86 -24.17
CA GLU A 17 -0.81 13.18 -24.24
C GLU A 17 -2.25 13.30 -24.75
N LEU A 18 -3.19 13.75 -23.90
CA LEU A 18 -4.43 14.43 -24.36
C LEU A 18 -4.89 15.53 -23.38
N PRO A 19 -5.07 16.79 -23.84
CA PRO A 19 -5.82 17.82 -23.13
C PRO A 19 -7.27 17.83 -23.64
N VAL A 20 -8.26 17.45 -22.82
CA VAL A 20 -9.68 17.57 -23.22
C VAL A 20 -10.48 18.26 -22.13
N ARG A 21 -11.06 19.43 -22.47
CA ARG A 21 -12.11 20.09 -21.68
C ARG A 21 -13.46 19.49 -22.08
N PHE A 22 -14.19 18.93 -21.11
CA PHE A 22 -15.57 18.49 -21.30
C PHE A 22 -16.51 19.70 -21.25
N GLY A 23 -17.22 19.98 -22.35
CA GLY A 23 -18.27 20.98 -22.42
C GLY A 23 -19.65 20.34 -22.57
N GLY A 24 -20.61 20.80 -21.74
CA GLY A 24 -22.05 20.84 -22.00
C GLY A 24 -22.84 19.52 -22.04
N GLY A 25 -23.74 19.34 -21.07
CA GLY A 25 -24.99 18.58 -21.24
C GLY A 25 -25.00 17.10 -20.84
N TRP A 26 -23.85 16.41 -20.81
CA TRP A 26 -23.75 14.99 -20.43
C TRP A 26 -22.84 14.74 -19.21
N ALA A 27 -22.30 15.82 -18.63
CA ALA A 27 -21.27 15.79 -17.57
C ALA A 27 -21.81 16.14 -16.16
N GLU A 28 -23.11 16.43 -16.00
CA GLU A 28 -23.65 16.94 -14.73
C GLU A 28 -24.08 15.88 -13.72
N THR A 29 -24.18 14.60 -14.09
CA THR A 29 -24.56 13.52 -13.15
C THR A 29 -23.41 12.62 -12.72
N TYR A 30 -22.18 12.88 -13.19
CA TYR A 30 -20.97 12.18 -12.72
C TYR A 30 -20.30 12.97 -11.58
N THR A 31 -21.02 13.13 -10.48
CA THR A 31 -20.50 13.77 -9.26
C THR A 31 -20.53 12.80 -8.09
N LYS A 32 -19.46 12.00 -7.95
CA LYS A 32 -18.62 11.91 -6.74
C LYS A 32 -17.44 10.98 -7.01
N MET A 33 -16.23 11.56 -6.94
CA MET A 33 -14.91 10.94 -7.16
C MET A 33 -14.46 10.66 -8.61
N VAL A 34 -14.73 11.58 -9.54
CA VAL A 34 -13.63 11.95 -10.45
C VAL A 34 -12.68 12.79 -9.59
N GLN A 35 -11.66 12.18 -8.99
CA GLN A 35 -10.54 12.97 -8.49
C GLN A 35 -10.06 13.78 -9.67
N ARG A 36 -10.25 15.10 -9.57
CA ARG A 36 -9.81 16.10 -10.53
C ARG A 36 -8.29 16.19 -10.49
N ALA A 37 -7.60 15.08 -10.71
CA ALA A 37 -6.27 15.09 -11.25
C ALA A 37 -6.48 15.45 -12.72
N ALA A 38 -6.25 16.72 -13.07
CA ALA A 38 -5.96 17.09 -14.44
C ALA A 38 -5.03 16.02 -14.99
N LEU A 39 -5.48 15.24 -15.99
CA LEU A 39 -4.80 14.06 -16.54
C LEU A 39 -3.29 14.26 -16.49
N PRO A 40 -2.60 13.77 -15.45
CA PRO A 40 -1.16 13.67 -15.55
C PRO A 40 -0.94 12.65 -16.67
N PRO A 41 0.05 12.82 -17.56
CA PRO A 41 0.36 11.86 -18.64
C PRO A 41 0.78 10.45 -18.15
N TYR A 42 0.47 10.08 -16.91
CA TYR A 42 0.94 8.89 -16.20
C TYR A 42 -0.18 8.10 -15.49
N VAL A 43 -1.46 8.42 -15.75
CA VAL A 43 -2.57 7.68 -15.14
C VAL A 43 -3.05 6.60 -16.10
N ASP A 44 -2.43 5.43 -15.99
CA ASP A 44 -2.85 4.22 -16.70
C ASP A 44 -4.24 3.74 -16.25
N CYS A 45 -4.94 4.35 -15.29
CA CYS A 45 -6.18 3.79 -14.73
C CYS A 45 -7.21 4.80 -14.25
N LEU A 46 -8.50 4.55 -14.52
CA LEU A 46 -9.63 5.35 -14.02
C LEU A 46 -10.46 4.55 -13.01
N PHE A 47 -10.94 5.23 -11.97
CA PHE A 47 -11.95 4.71 -11.06
C PHE A 47 -13.27 5.43 -11.29
N VAL A 48 -14.36 4.67 -11.40
CA VAL A 48 -15.70 5.20 -11.68
C VAL A 48 -16.67 4.63 -10.64
N GLN A 49 -17.55 5.48 -10.14
CA GLN A 49 -18.67 5.10 -9.29
C GLN A 49 -19.95 5.67 -9.91
N GLN A 50 -20.96 4.82 -10.07
CA GLN A 50 -22.27 5.22 -10.56
C GLN A 50 -23.35 4.45 -9.81
N GLU A 51 -24.36 5.17 -9.34
CA GLU A 51 -25.48 4.59 -8.61
C GLU A 51 -26.24 3.58 -9.49
N GLY A 52 -26.57 2.42 -8.90
CA GLY A 52 -27.24 1.32 -9.58
C GLY A 52 -26.35 0.44 -10.46
N PHE A 53 -25.07 0.77 -10.62
CA PHE A 53 -24.14 -0.03 -11.41
C PHE A 53 -23.39 -1.00 -10.51
N HIS A 54 -23.60 -2.29 -10.75
CA HIS A 54 -23.06 -3.36 -9.90
C HIS A 54 -22.43 -4.49 -10.70
N ARG A 55 -22.62 -4.55 -12.01
CA ARG A 55 -22.14 -5.62 -12.89
C ARG A 55 -21.20 -5.04 -13.94
N PRO A 56 -20.22 -5.83 -14.43
CA PRO A 56 -19.38 -5.46 -15.57
C PRO A 56 -20.16 -4.87 -16.76
N SER A 57 -21.31 -5.47 -17.10
CA SER A 57 -22.18 -5.06 -18.21
C SER A 57 -22.73 -3.65 -18.07
N ASP A 58 -22.91 -3.18 -16.84
CA ASP A 58 -23.50 -1.86 -16.58
C ASP A 58 -22.55 -0.76 -17.09
N PHE A 59 -21.25 -1.03 -17.12
CA PHE A 59 -20.21 -0.08 -17.55
C PHE A 59 -19.90 -0.12 -19.05
N THR A 60 -20.42 -1.11 -19.79
CA THR A 60 -20.17 -1.25 -21.23
C THR A 60 -20.52 0.02 -22.03
N PRO A 61 -21.64 0.72 -21.78
CA PRO A 61 -21.95 1.96 -22.48
C PRO A 61 -20.88 3.05 -22.27
N LEU A 62 -20.36 3.16 -21.04
CA LEU A 62 -19.30 4.12 -20.72
C LEU A 62 -17.99 3.76 -21.43
N MET A 63 -17.59 2.49 -21.41
CA MET A 63 -16.39 2.02 -22.11
C MET A 63 -16.44 2.35 -23.60
N ASN A 64 -17.55 1.98 -24.26
CA ASN A 64 -17.74 2.19 -25.68
C ASN A 64 -17.69 3.68 -26.02
N ALA A 65 -18.32 4.53 -25.20
CA ALA A 65 -18.29 5.98 -25.39
C ALA A 65 -16.89 6.58 -25.23
N ILE A 66 -16.04 6.03 -24.35
CA ILE A 66 -14.65 6.50 -24.22
C ILE A 66 -13.82 6.01 -25.41
N GLU A 67 -13.95 4.74 -25.80
CA GLU A 67 -13.23 4.18 -26.95
C GLU A 67 -13.61 4.91 -28.25
N GLU A 68 -14.90 5.17 -28.50
CA GLU A 68 -15.36 5.93 -29.66
C GLU A 68 -14.77 7.35 -29.71
N LYS A 69 -14.63 8.01 -28.55
CA LYS A 69 -14.11 9.38 -28.48
C LYS A 69 -12.59 9.48 -28.51
N THR A 70 -11.88 8.46 -28.02
CA THR A 70 -10.43 8.50 -27.82
C THR A 70 -9.67 7.63 -28.82
N GLY A 71 -10.33 6.65 -29.45
CA GLY A 71 -9.70 5.59 -30.23
C GLY A 71 -8.90 4.60 -29.38
N ILE A 72 -8.95 4.70 -28.06
CA ILE A 72 -8.18 3.86 -27.13
C ILE A 72 -9.10 2.81 -26.51
N PRO A 73 -8.86 1.50 -26.73
CA PRO A 73 -9.64 0.46 -26.09
C PRO A 73 -9.39 0.45 -24.58
N ILE A 74 -10.45 0.34 -23.79
CA ILE A 74 -10.36 0.29 -22.33
C ILE A 74 -10.87 -1.07 -21.84
N ALA A 75 -10.07 -1.71 -20.97
CA ALA A 75 -10.42 -3.00 -20.38
C ALA A 75 -10.88 -2.86 -18.93
N LEU A 76 -11.96 -3.57 -18.58
CA LEU A 76 -12.46 -3.64 -17.21
C LEU A 76 -11.51 -4.50 -16.38
N GLU A 77 -10.97 -3.93 -15.30
CA GLU A 77 -10.15 -4.73 -14.40
C GLU A 77 -11.03 -5.52 -13.42
N GLY A 78 -12.08 -4.90 -12.90
CA GLY A 78 -13.03 -5.54 -12.00
C GLY A 78 -13.96 -4.57 -11.30
N VAL A 79 -15.01 -5.11 -10.71
CA VAL A 79 -15.96 -4.36 -9.87
C VAL A 79 -15.60 -4.60 -8.42
N PHE A 80 -15.16 -3.56 -7.72
CA PHE A 80 -14.94 -3.54 -6.29
C PHE A 80 -16.24 -3.64 -5.52
N LYS A 81 -16.17 -4.45 -4.48
CA LYS A 81 -17.07 -4.34 -3.35
C LYS A 81 -16.79 -3.07 -2.55
N TRP A 82 -15.52 -2.78 -2.29
CA TRP A 82 -15.07 -1.55 -1.66
C TRP A 82 -13.63 -1.26 -2.06
N VAL A 83 -13.28 0.03 -2.09
CA VAL A 83 -11.91 0.48 -2.31
C VAL A 83 -11.63 1.68 -1.41
N ALA A 84 -10.41 1.74 -0.88
CA ALA A 84 -9.93 2.81 -0.02
C ALA A 84 -8.74 3.50 -0.68
N PHE A 85 -8.83 4.82 -0.83
CA PHE A 85 -7.75 5.67 -1.33
C PHE A 85 -7.02 6.33 -0.17
N LEU A 86 -5.69 6.28 -0.20
CA LEU A 86 -4.88 6.85 0.88
C LEU A 86 -4.68 8.36 0.68
N ALA A 87 -4.92 9.11 1.75
CA ALA A 87 -4.66 10.53 1.79
C ALA A 87 -3.15 10.85 1.82
N SER A 88 -2.77 11.98 1.26
CA SER A 88 -1.40 12.48 1.34
C SER A 88 -1.02 12.81 2.77
N LYS A 89 0.17 12.37 3.17
CA LYS A 89 0.77 12.72 4.47
C LYS A 89 1.04 14.23 4.62
N ARG A 90 1.05 14.99 3.52
CA ARG A 90 1.26 16.44 3.51
C ARG A 90 -0.03 17.24 3.48
N ASP A 91 -1.09 16.70 2.87
CA ASP A 91 -2.42 17.30 2.86
C ASP A 91 -3.47 16.18 2.82
N ALA A 92 -4.19 16.00 3.93
CA ALA A 92 -5.18 14.94 4.05
C ALA A 92 -6.37 15.09 3.07
N ARG A 93 -6.54 16.27 2.47
CA ARG A 93 -7.58 16.55 1.46
C ARG A 93 -7.16 16.09 0.06
N VAL A 94 -5.87 15.81 -0.15
CA VAL A 94 -5.33 15.40 -1.45
C VAL A 94 -4.93 13.92 -1.38
N PRO A 95 -5.61 13.03 -2.09
CA PRO A 95 -5.24 11.62 -2.20
C PRO A 95 -3.90 11.46 -2.91
N VAL A 96 -3.10 10.46 -2.52
CA VAL A 96 -1.83 10.19 -3.21
C VAL A 96 -2.11 9.33 -4.45
N PRO A 97 -1.76 9.81 -5.65
CA PRO A 97 -1.84 8.98 -6.86
C PRO A 97 -1.08 7.66 -6.64
N ASN A 98 -1.66 6.54 -7.09
CA ASN A 98 -1.11 5.19 -6.98
C ASN A 98 -1.01 4.58 -5.58
N GLN A 99 -1.75 5.10 -4.59
CA GLN A 99 -1.88 4.49 -3.25
C GLN A 99 -3.34 4.18 -2.91
N TYR A 100 -3.72 2.92 -3.04
CA TYR A 100 -5.06 2.43 -2.74
C TYR A 100 -5.04 0.93 -2.44
N PHE A 101 -6.10 0.44 -1.81
CA PHE A 101 -6.37 -0.99 -1.66
C PHE A 101 -7.88 -1.25 -1.62
N GLY A 102 -8.31 -2.45 -1.98
CA GLY A 102 -9.72 -2.79 -2.11
C GLY A 102 -9.95 -4.28 -2.32
N ALA A 103 -11.21 -4.68 -2.22
CA ALA A 103 -11.68 -6.01 -2.54
C ALA A 103 -12.66 -5.95 -3.71
N PHE A 104 -12.45 -6.81 -4.71
CA PHE A 104 -13.38 -7.05 -5.79
C PHE A 104 -14.61 -7.83 -5.30
N GLN A 105 -15.70 -7.79 -6.06
CA GLN A 105 -16.94 -8.54 -5.77
C GLN A 105 -16.70 -10.06 -5.77
N ASP A 106 -15.70 -10.54 -6.51
CA ASP A 106 -15.25 -11.94 -6.49
C ASP A 106 -14.37 -12.29 -5.28
N GLY A 107 -14.13 -11.34 -4.38
CA GLY A 107 -13.29 -11.48 -3.19
C GLY A 107 -11.79 -11.28 -3.43
N THR A 108 -11.35 -11.10 -4.67
CA THR A 108 -9.94 -10.89 -4.97
C THR A 108 -9.48 -9.51 -4.50
N LEU A 109 -8.23 -9.43 -4.02
CA LEU A 109 -7.66 -8.20 -3.48
C LEU A 109 -6.94 -7.39 -4.55
N LYS A 110 -7.15 -6.07 -4.53
CA LYS A 110 -6.31 -5.13 -5.27
C LYS A 110 -5.62 -4.18 -4.30
N TYR A 111 -4.32 -3.97 -4.51
CA TYR A 111 -3.56 -2.98 -3.74
C TYR A 111 -2.40 -2.40 -4.54
N ARG A 112 -2.15 -1.10 -4.34
CA ARG A 112 -1.08 -0.33 -4.99
C ARG A 112 -0.45 0.62 -3.97
N GLY A 113 0.86 0.76 -4.06
CA GLY A 113 1.63 1.76 -3.31
C GLY A 113 1.71 1.55 -1.78
N ILE A 114 1.05 0.53 -1.22
CA ILE A 114 1.13 0.18 0.21
C ILE A 114 2.30 -0.76 0.51
N GLU A 115 2.57 -0.97 1.80
CA GLU A 115 3.71 -1.76 2.30
C GLU A 115 3.77 -3.18 1.72
N LEU A 116 2.64 -3.82 1.41
CA LEU A 116 2.55 -5.13 0.74
C LEU A 116 3.38 -5.23 -0.53
N ARG A 117 3.47 -4.16 -1.31
CA ARG A 117 4.16 -4.14 -2.60
C ARG A 117 5.51 -3.44 -2.54
N ARG A 118 5.86 -2.85 -1.40
CA ARG A 118 7.09 -2.08 -1.22
C ARG A 118 8.27 -2.99 -0.95
N ARG A 119 9.34 -2.85 -1.76
CA ARG A 119 10.55 -3.68 -1.68
C ARG A 119 11.28 -3.56 -0.33
N ASP A 120 11.14 -2.43 0.34
CA ASP A 120 11.76 -2.13 1.64
C ASP A 120 10.97 -2.64 2.85
N THR A 121 9.79 -3.23 2.64
CA THR A 121 9.01 -3.92 3.69
C THR A 121 9.52 -5.34 3.89
N THR A 122 9.66 -5.75 5.16
CA THR A 122 10.05 -7.12 5.52
C THR A 122 8.98 -8.13 5.13
N LEU A 123 9.36 -9.39 4.89
CA LEU A 123 8.40 -10.44 4.57
C LEU A 123 7.39 -10.64 5.71
N TRP A 124 7.87 -10.59 6.96
CA TRP A 124 7.03 -10.66 8.15
C TRP A 124 5.91 -9.60 8.10
N VAL A 125 6.24 -8.31 7.95
CA VAL A 125 5.20 -7.25 7.89
C VAL A 125 4.23 -7.46 6.75
N ARG A 126 4.71 -7.88 5.56
CA ARG A 126 3.82 -8.15 4.41
C ARG A 126 2.82 -9.26 4.70
N LYS A 127 3.25 -10.36 5.32
CA LYS A 127 2.36 -11.48 5.66
C LYS A 127 1.25 -11.04 6.60
N ILE A 128 1.57 -10.28 7.66
CA ILE A 128 0.54 -9.81 8.60
C ILE A 128 -0.39 -8.80 7.93
N GLN A 129 0.13 -7.81 7.21
CA GLN A 129 -0.70 -6.81 6.53
C GLN A 129 -1.63 -7.46 5.51
N LEU A 130 -1.19 -8.52 4.81
CA LEU A 130 -2.02 -9.24 3.85
C LEU A 130 -3.14 -9.99 4.56
N LYS A 131 -2.84 -10.75 5.62
CA LYS A 131 -3.85 -11.45 6.42
C LYS A 131 -4.89 -10.50 7.02
N ALA A 132 -4.44 -9.35 7.53
CA ALA A 132 -5.35 -8.32 8.03
C ALA A 132 -6.25 -7.77 6.90
N LEU A 133 -5.68 -7.52 5.72
CA LEU A 133 -6.45 -7.08 4.55
C LEU A 133 -7.44 -8.14 4.05
N GLU A 134 -7.07 -9.43 4.09
CA GLU A 134 -7.95 -10.56 3.76
C GLU A 134 -9.15 -10.65 4.71
N VAL A 135 -8.93 -10.45 6.01
CA VAL A 135 -10.01 -10.34 7.00
C VAL A 135 -10.96 -9.20 6.63
N LEU A 136 -10.43 -7.99 6.40
CA LEU A 136 -11.25 -6.83 6.04
C LEU A 136 -11.99 -7.02 4.72
N ALA A 137 -11.42 -7.75 3.77
CA ALA A 137 -12.04 -8.09 2.49
C ALA A 137 -13.29 -8.97 2.62
N GLY A 138 -13.52 -9.59 3.78
CA GLY A 138 -14.78 -10.26 4.08
C GLY A 138 -15.99 -9.32 4.18
N ALA A 139 -15.79 -8.02 4.44
CA ALA A 139 -16.87 -7.09 4.77
C ALA A 139 -17.63 -6.54 3.57
N ASN A 140 -18.95 -6.70 3.52
CA ASN A 140 -19.77 -6.18 2.42
C ASN A 140 -20.34 -4.79 2.67
N THR A 141 -20.33 -4.34 3.92
CA THR A 141 -20.84 -3.04 4.35
C THR A 141 -19.79 -2.31 5.20
N PRO A 142 -19.88 -0.98 5.35
CA PRO A 142 -19.02 -0.23 6.26
C PRO A 142 -19.10 -0.72 7.71
N HIS A 143 -20.29 -1.12 8.17
CA HIS A 143 -20.50 -1.69 9.51
C HIS A 143 -19.77 -3.04 9.64
N GLU A 144 -20.00 -3.93 8.67
CA GLU A 144 -19.31 -5.21 8.59
C GLU A 144 -17.78 -5.06 8.52
N PHE A 145 -17.29 -3.95 7.95
CA PHE A 145 -15.88 -3.64 7.88
C PHE A 145 -15.35 -3.27 9.27
N ALA A 146 -16.06 -2.39 9.98
CA ALA A 146 -15.73 -2.01 11.35
C ALA A 146 -15.73 -3.23 12.29
N ASP A 147 -16.71 -4.12 12.18
CA ASP A 147 -16.83 -5.33 12.99
C ASP A 147 -15.64 -6.30 12.82
N ARG A 148 -14.95 -6.25 11.68
CA ARG A 148 -13.80 -7.13 11.37
C ARG A 148 -12.45 -6.52 11.76
N ILE A 149 -12.41 -5.24 12.14
CA ILE A 149 -11.18 -4.60 12.62
C ILE A 149 -10.59 -5.32 13.84
N PRO A 150 -11.38 -5.71 14.87
CA PRO A 150 -10.86 -6.49 16.00
C PRO A 150 -10.16 -7.79 15.58
N ASP A 151 -10.70 -8.52 14.61
CA ASP A 151 -10.08 -9.76 14.10
C ASP A 151 -8.73 -9.49 13.42
N GLY A 152 -8.66 -8.41 12.61
CA GLY A 152 -7.41 -7.94 12.03
C GLY A 152 -6.37 -7.55 13.09
N MET A 153 -6.81 -6.87 14.16
CA MET A 153 -5.94 -6.49 15.27
C MET A 153 -5.49 -7.69 16.11
N ALA A 154 -6.30 -8.73 16.25
CA ALA A 154 -5.91 -9.97 16.92
C ALA A 154 -4.73 -10.66 16.22
N LEU A 155 -4.69 -10.62 14.88
CA LEU A 155 -3.54 -11.11 14.10
C LEU A 155 -2.27 -10.29 14.38
N VAL A 156 -2.39 -8.98 14.49
CA VAL A 156 -1.28 -8.06 14.81
C VAL A 156 -0.70 -8.37 16.19
N GLU A 157 -1.57 -8.53 17.18
CA GLU A 157 -1.14 -8.88 18.54
C GLU A 157 -0.53 -10.29 18.63
N GLY A 158 -1.06 -11.25 17.87
CA GLY A 158 -0.45 -12.56 17.69
C GLY A 158 0.98 -12.47 17.17
N ALA A 159 1.18 -11.74 16.07
CA ALA A 159 2.49 -11.55 15.46
C ALA A 159 3.47 -10.82 16.38
N ARG A 160 3.00 -9.85 17.18
CA ARG A 160 3.83 -9.18 18.19
C ARG A 160 4.35 -10.15 19.23
N ARG A 161 3.49 -11.06 19.73
CA ARG A 161 3.87 -12.10 20.69
C ARG A 161 4.88 -13.08 20.08
N GLU A 162 4.66 -13.52 18.85
CA GLU A 162 5.59 -14.42 18.15
C GLU A 162 6.97 -13.78 17.98
N LEU A 163 7.02 -12.52 17.53
CA LEU A 163 8.28 -11.81 17.39
C LEU A 163 8.95 -11.56 18.76
N GLY A 164 8.17 -11.19 19.77
CA GLY A 164 8.66 -10.96 21.13
C GLY A 164 9.22 -12.22 21.80
N THR A 165 8.74 -13.40 21.41
CA THR A 165 9.20 -14.70 21.91
C THR A 165 10.25 -15.36 21.00
N GLY A 166 10.71 -14.68 19.95
CA GLY A 166 11.75 -15.18 19.05
C GLY A 166 11.31 -16.30 18.11
N ARG A 167 9.99 -16.47 17.89
CA ARG A 167 9.44 -17.51 17.00
C ARG A 167 9.44 -17.13 15.52
N VAL A 168 9.76 -15.87 15.20
CA VAL A 168 9.84 -15.37 13.83
C VAL A 168 11.26 -15.62 13.28
N PRO A 169 11.41 -16.34 12.17
CA PRO A 169 12.71 -16.53 11.51
C PRO A 169 13.36 -15.19 11.11
N LEU A 170 14.68 -15.09 11.26
CA LEU A 170 15.41 -13.85 10.99
C LEU A 170 15.36 -13.44 9.51
N ASP A 171 15.30 -14.39 8.59
CA ASP A 171 15.19 -14.15 7.15
C ASP A 171 13.87 -13.44 6.78
N GLU A 172 12.79 -13.67 7.54
CA GLU A 172 11.54 -12.93 7.36
C GLU A 172 11.63 -11.47 7.80
N LEU A 173 12.64 -11.12 8.59
CA LEU A 173 12.88 -9.81 9.17
C LEU A 173 13.92 -8.98 8.40
N ILE A 174 14.43 -9.50 7.28
CA ILE A 174 15.38 -8.78 6.43
C ILE A 174 14.70 -7.54 5.83
N VAL A 175 15.37 -6.41 6.01
CA VAL A 175 15.04 -5.14 5.36
C VAL A 175 15.95 -4.97 4.15
N ARG A 176 15.36 -4.57 3.01
CA ARG A 176 16.09 -4.31 1.77
C ARG A 176 16.03 -2.83 1.43
N GLN A 177 17.17 -2.16 1.36
CA GLN A 177 17.22 -0.74 0.97
C GLN A 177 18.36 -0.46 0.00
N LYS A 178 18.08 0.33 -1.02
CA LYS A 178 19.12 0.76 -1.96
C LYS A 178 20.04 1.79 -1.32
N LEU A 179 21.33 1.63 -1.56
CA LEU A 179 22.32 2.66 -1.30
C LEU A 179 22.15 3.76 -2.35
N SER A 180 21.75 4.96 -1.93
CA SER A 180 21.44 6.06 -2.86
C SER A 180 22.64 6.93 -3.23
N ARG A 181 23.74 6.83 -2.48
CA ARG A 181 24.96 7.64 -2.63
C ARG A 181 26.17 6.80 -2.21
N THR A 182 27.37 7.28 -2.52
CA THR A 182 28.60 6.73 -1.95
C THR A 182 28.63 6.98 -0.43
N LEU A 183 29.42 6.18 0.31
CA LEU A 183 29.42 6.19 1.77
C LEU A 183 29.93 7.52 2.37
N ASP A 184 30.89 8.15 1.69
CA ASP A 184 31.41 9.50 1.96
C ASP A 184 30.39 10.62 1.74
N GLY A 185 29.33 10.36 0.97
CA GLY A 185 28.26 11.32 0.69
C GLY A 185 27.19 11.46 1.78
N TYR A 186 27.28 10.70 2.88
CA TYR A 186 26.30 10.72 3.98
C TYR A 186 26.80 11.55 5.18
N LYS A 187 26.09 12.64 5.53
CA LYS A 187 26.33 13.39 6.78
C LYS A 187 25.98 12.57 8.03
N SER A 188 24.95 11.73 7.93
CA SER A 188 24.58 10.73 8.93
C SER A 188 24.23 9.45 8.19
N PRO A 189 24.87 8.31 8.51
CA PRO A 189 24.71 7.10 7.73
C PRO A 189 23.31 6.49 7.95
N SER A 190 22.59 6.29 6.86
CA SER A 190 21.31 5.59 6.85
C SER A 190 21.47 4.13 7.33
N PRO A 191 20.39 3.40 7.69
CA PRO A 191 20.47 1.97 7.97
C PRO A 191 21.21 1.17 6.88
N ALA A 192 20.89 1.43 5.60
CA ALA A 192 21.58 0.82 4.47
C ALA A 192 23.08 1.18 4.43
N ALA A 193 23.44 2.44 4.67
CA ALA A 193 24.84 2.87 4.70
C ALA A 193 25.62 2.25 5.88
N ARG A 194 24.99 2.07 7.04
CA ARG A 194 25.60 1.38 8.19
C ARG A 194 25.83 -0.11 7.92
N ALA A 195 24.90 -0.77 7.24
CA ALA A 195 25.10 -2.15 6.78
C ALA A 195 26.22 -2.24 5.75
N ALA A 196 26.26 -1.32 4.78
CA ALA A 196 27.31 -1.22 3.79
C ALA A 196 28.70 -1.03 4.44
N LEU A 197 28.83 -0.15 5.44
CA LEU A 197 30.09 0.05 6.18
C LEU A 197 30.59 -1.24 6.87
N GLN A 198 29.69 -2.08 7.37
CA GLN A 198 30.06 -3.38 7.96
C GLN A 198 30.62 -4.35 6.91
N LEU A 199 30.05 -4.37 5.71
CA LEU A 199 30.55 -5.23 4.63
C LEU A 199 31.87 -4.68 4.07
N GLN A 200 32.02 -3.36 3.97
CA GLN A 200 33.26 -2.72 3.52
C GLN A 200 34.43 -3.02 4.47
N SER A 201 34.21 -3.03 5.78
CA SER A 201 35.27 -3.37 6.75
C SER A 201 35.72 -4.84 6.65
N LYS A 202 34.92 -5.70 6.02
CA LYS A 202 35.25 -7.08 5.65
C LYS A 202 35.81 -7.19 4.21
N GLY A 203 36.16 -6.07 3.58
CA GLY A 203 36.77 -6.01 2.25
C GLY A 203 35.81 -6.07 1.07
N ARG A 204 34.50 -5.97 1.28
CA ARG A 204 33.52 -5.96 0.18
C ARG A 204 33.51 -4.61 -0.52
N GLN A 205 33.56 -4.62 -1.86
CA GLN A 205 33.40 -3.42 -2.66
C GLN A 205 31.91 -3.13 -2.90
N LEU A 206 31.49 -1.91 -2.59
CA LEU A 206 30.09 -1.49 -2.68
C LEU A 206 29.95 -0.26 -3.57
N ALA A 207 28.87 -0.25 -4.35
CA ALA A 207 28.58 0.81 -5.31
C ALA A 207 27.19 1.42 -5.05
N PRO A 208 26.99 2.72 -5.34
CA PRO A 208 25.66 3.31 -5.36
C PRO A 208 24.70 2.53 -6.25
N GLY A 209 23.43 2.46 -5.85
CA GLY A 209 22.38 1.72 -6.53
C GLY A 209 22.23 0.26 -6.08
N GLN A 210 23.24 -0.32 -5.42
CA GLN A 210 23.17 -1.67 -4.86
C GLN A 210 22.12 -1.76 -3.73
N SER A 211 21.47 -2.92 -3.64
CA SER A 211 20.50 -3.21 -2.58
C SER A 211 21.22 -3.82 -1.38
N MET A 212 21.13 -3.18 -0.23
CA MET A 212 21.66 -3.68 1.03
C MET A 212 20.57 -4.43 1.79
N GLU A 213 20.94 -5.59 2.32
CA GLU A 213 20.10 -6.43 3.17
C GLU A 213 20.61 -6.37 4.61
N PHE A 214 19.73 -6.10 5.57
CA PHE A 214 20.11 -6.01 6.97
C PHE A 214 18.94 -6.26 7.91
N LEU A 215 19.28 -6.53 9.17
CA LEU A 215 18.37 -6.60 10.30
C LEU A 215 18.54 -5.37 11.18
N PHE A 216 17.47 -4.91 11.85
CA PHE A 216 17.62 -3.93 12.92
C PHE A 216 18.12 -4.62 14.18
N ALA A 217 19.20 -4.10 14.75
CA ALA A 217 19.89 -4.72 15.88
C ALA A 217 20.21 -3.70 16.98
N ARG A 218 20.22 -4.16 18.22
CA ARG A 218 20.67 -3.43 19.42
C ARG A 218 22.20 -3.54 19.55
N ASN A 219 22.91 -2.92 18.62
CA ASN A 219 24.37 -2.82 18.61
C ASN A 219 24.79 -1.39 18.26
N ALA A 220 26.10 -1.12 18.29
CA ALA A 220 26.64 0.23 18.04
C ALA A 220 26.25 0.77 16.65
N SER A 221 26.15 -0.10 15.64
CA SER A 221 25.73 0.26 14.29
C SER A 221 24.21 0.37 14.14
N GLY A 222 23.41 -0.07 15.12
CA GLY A 222 21.94 -0.13 15.07
C GLY A 222 21.35 -1.06 13.99
N VAL A 223 22.19 -1.80 13.28
CA VAL A 223 21.84 -2.76 12.22
C VAL A 223 22.87 -3.89 12.16
N HIS A 224 22.48 -5.01 11.56
CA HIS A 224 23.34 -6.14 11.24
C HIS A 224 23.19 -6.46 9.75
N ALA A 225 24.25 -6.29 8.96
CA ALA A 225 24.25 -6.65 7.56
C ALA A 225 24.03 -8.15 7.40
N TRP A 226 23.12 -8.53 6.50
CA TRP A 226 22.69 -9.92 6.34
C TRP A 226 23.79 -10.82 5.74
N GLU A 227 24.64 -10.24 4.88
CA GLU A 227 25.75 -10.96 4.23
C GLU A 227 27.00 -11.14 5.11
N LEU A 228 26.94 -10.81 6.40
CA LEU A 228 28.05 -11.12 7.30
C LEU A 228 28.07 -12.62 7.59
N ASP A 229 29.27 -13.21 7.67
CA ASP A 229 29.45 -14.62 8.04
C ASP A 229 28.89 -14.93 9.45
N GLU A 230 28.92 -13.93 10.32
CA GLU A 230 28.38 -14.00 11.67
C GLU A 230 26.86 -13.79 11.65
N THR A 231 26.10 -14.80 12.08
CA THR A 231 24.65 -14.66 12.28
C THR A 231 24.34 -13.75 13.46
N LEU A 232 23.32 -12.90 13.32
CA LEU A 232 22.85 -12.07 14.42
C LEU A 232 22.34 -12.94 15.57
N ASP A 233 22.87 -12.72 16.77
CA ASP A 233 22.27 -13.24 18.02
C ASP A 233 20.80 -12.74 18.12
N PRO A 234 19.80 -13.64 18.18
CA PRO A 234 18.40 -13.25 18.34
C PRO A 234 18.15 -12.32 19.54
N GLY A 235 18.94 -12.48 20.62
CA GLY A 235 18.91 -11.61 21.80
C GLY A 235 19.34 -10.16 21.53
N ARG A 236 19.90 -9.87 20.35
CA ARG A 236 20.27 -8.51 19.89
C ARG A 236 19.30 -7.94 18.85
N LEU A 237 18.30 -8.68 18.38
CA LEU A 237 17.31 -8.18 17.42
C LEU A 237 16.49 -7.01 18.00
N ASP A 238 16.44 -5.86 17.34
CA ASP A 238 15.64 -4.71 17.76
C ASP A 238 14.15 -4.88 17.41
N THR A 239 13.45 -5.73 18.18
CA THR A 239 12.02 -5.99 18.05
C THR A 239 11.16 -4.73 18.04
N LYS A 240 11.54 -3.68 18.79
CA LYS A 240 10.81 -2.39 18.82
C LYS A 240 10.82 -1.71 17.45
N ARG A 241 11.88 -1.83 16.66
CA ARG A 241 11.90 -1.32 15.27
C ARG A 241 10.88 -2.03 14.40
N TYR A 242 10.80 -3.35 14.49
CA TYR A 242 9.85 -4.16 13.71
C TYR A 242 8.40 -3.91 14.11
N PHE A 243 8.11 -3.76 15.39
CA PHE A 243 6.78 -3.33 15.86
C PHE A 243 6.35 -2.02 15.21
N ARG A 244 7.23 -1.01 15.13
CA ARG A 244 6.92 0.25 14.44
C ARG A 244 6.70 0.09 12.93
N LEU A 245 7.38 -0.86 12.29
CA LEU A 245 7.14 -1.16 10.87
C LEU A 245 5.75 -1.78 10.68
N LEU A 246 5.39 -2.72 11.56
CA LEU A 246 4.07 -3.35 11.56
C LEU A 246 2.97 -2.32 11.84
N ASP A 247 3.12 -1.49 12.87
CA ASP A 247 2.18 -0.41 13.19
C ASP A 247 1.88 0.47 12.00
N ARG A 248 2.93 0.89 11.28
CA ARG A 248 2.76 1.74 10.10
C ARG A 248 1.98 1.03 9.00
N ALA A 249 2.29 -0.24 8.75
CA ALA A 249 1.58 -1.03 7.73
C ALA A 249 0.11 -1.25 8.08
N ILE A 250 -0.22 -1.47 9.36
CA ILE A 250 -1.60 -1.64 9.81
C ILE A 250 -2.34 -0.31 9.83
N GLN A 251 -1.68 0.77 10.25
CA GLN A 251 -2.26 2.11 10.19
C GLN A 251 -2.64 2.50 8.75
N THR A 252 -1.86 2.09 7.74
CA THR A 252 -2.23 2.24 6.33
C THR A 252 -3.60 1.63 6.01
N LEU A 253 -3.96 0.49 6.62
CA LEU A 253 -5.27 -0.15 6.41
C LEU A 253 -6.40 0.55 7.17
N LEU A 254 -6.09 1.12 8.34
CA LEU A 254 -7.08 1.72 9.24
C LEU A 254 -7.33 3.21 8.98
N ASP A 255 -6.36 3.93 8.42
CA ASP A 255 -6.42 5.38 8.18
C ASP A 255 -7.64 5.82 7.37
N PRO A 256 -7.98 5.17 6.24
CA PRO A 256 -9.19 5.50 5.48
C PRO A 256 -10.49 5.31 6.27
N CYS A 257 -10.46 4.47 7.31
CA CYS A 257 -11.63 4.04 8.05
C CYS A 257 -11.75 4.73 9.41
N ARG A 258 -10.90 5.71 9.75
CA ARG A 258 -10.96 6.40 11.06
C ARG A 258 -12.34 6.95 11.40
N GLN A 259 -13.09 7.42 10.40
CA GLN A 259 -14.45 7.93 10.59
C GLN A 259 -15.49 6.83 10.86
N LEU A 260 -15.21 5.59 10.48
CA LEU A 260 -16.05 4.42 10.77
C LEU A 260 -15.73 3.80 12.15
N ILE A 261 -14.52 4.04 12.65
CA ILE A 261 -14.02 3.52 13.94
C ILE A 261 -14.44 4.41 15.12
N ILE A 262 -14.74 5.69 14.86
CA ILE A 262 -15.21 6.65 15.87
C ILE A 262 -16.63 7.09 15.48
N PRO A 263 -17.68 6.38 15.91
CA PRO A 263 -19.04 6.84 15.63
C PRO A 263 -19.44 8.05 16.47
N ASP A 264 -18.94 8.22 17.71
CA ASP A 264 -19.44 9.26 18.62
C ASP A 264 -18.39 9.74 19.63
N ILE A 265 -17.64 10.80 19.31
CA ILE A 265 -17.15 11.78 20.30
C ILE A 265 -17.16 13.17 19.63
N LEU A 266 -18.35 13.72 19.46
CA LEU A 266 -18.58 15.15 19.31
C LEU A 266 -19.77 15.53 20.20
N PHE A 267 -19.45 16.06 21.38
CA PHE A 267 -20.21 17.13 22.04
C PHE A 267 -19.20 18.23 22.38
#